data_AF-A0A928SUP7-F1
#
_entry.id   AF-A0A928SUP7-F1
#
_cell.length_a   1.000
_cell.length_b   1.000
_cell.length_c   1.000
_cell.angle_alpha   90.00
_cell.angle_beta   90.00
_cell.angle_gamma   90.00
#
_symmetry.space_group_name_H-M   'P 1'
#
loop_
_entity.id
_entity.type
_entity.pdbx_description
1 polymer ?
#
loop_
_entity_poly.entity_id
_entity_poly.type
_entity_poly.pdbx_seq_one_letter_code
_entity_poly.pdbx_strand_id
1 'polypeptide(L)'
;MSQAQHQADRPSYRTLDADGLLCALILVPPSFSRNRFFGMFEEPRLRKVRRRAARVRGIIRQLLAQGRQKAELTGEAVLEDGQVLLRFRVEGMSYDRTAALSQLEAAALRYALHRAGAGSLEDADRAMVEQALARLGGPSLASAQG
;
A
#
# COMPACT_ATOMS: atom_id res chain seq x y z
N MET A 1 -9.10 24.99 -32.27
CA MET A 1 -9.93 24.98 -31.03
C MET A 1 -9.80 23.62 -30.32
N SER A 2 -8.67 23.29 -29.69
CA SER A 2 -8.45 21.94 -29.13
C SER A 2 -7.51 21.93 -27.91
N GLN A 3 -7.88 22.58 -26.81
CA GLN A 3 -7.18 22.44 -25.50
C GLN A 3 -8.10 22.50 -24.26
N ALA A 4 -9.40 22.77 -24.40
CA ALA A 4 -10.27 23.05 -23.24
C ALA A 4 -10.94 21.81 -22.60
N GLN A 5 -10.90 20.64 -23.24
CA GLN A 5 -11.67 19.46 -22.78
C GLN A 5 -10.89 18.50 -21.87
N HIS A 6 -9.60 18.73 -21.61
CA HIS A 6 -8.78 17.84 -20.77
C HIS A 6 -8.74 18.22 -19.27
N GLN A 7 -9.46 19.27 -18.86
CA GLN A 7 -9.38 19.84 -17.50
C GLN A 7 -10.49 19.34 -16.55
N ALA A 8 -11.56 18.72 -17.06
CA ALA A 8 -12.81 18.51 -16.30
C ALA A 8 -12.90 17.20 -15.48
N ASP A 9 -11.99 16.24 -15.69
CA ASP A 9 -12.09 14.90 -15.06
C ASP A 9 -10.94 14.61 -14.09
N ARG A 10 -10.49 15.64 -13.36
CA ARG A 10 -9.55 15.43 -12.25
C ARG A 10 -10.37 15.01 -11.03
N PRO A 11 -10.22 13.76 -10.52
CA PRO A 11 -10.93 13.35 -9.32
C PRO A 11 -10.59 14.30 -8.19
N SER A 12 -11.63 14.81 -7.51
CA SER A 12 -11.46 15.64 -6.32
C SER A 12 -10.66 14.84 -5.29
N TYR A 13 -9.46 15.31 -4.98
CA TYR A 13 -8.52 14.62 -4.08
C TYR A 13 -9.03 14.53 -2.64
N ARG A 14 -9.99 15.40 -2.28
CA ARG A 14 -10.67 15.39 -0.97
C ARG A 14 -11.50 14.14 -0.72
N THR A 15 -11.86 13.42 -1.77
CA THR A 15 -12.75 12.25 -1.73
C THR A 15 -12.02 10.92 -1.93
N LEU A 16 -10.70 10.92 -2.04
CA LEU A 16 -9.90 9.71 -2.25
C LEU A 16 -9.89 8.82 -1.00
N ASP A 17 -10.22 7.55 -1.21
CA ASP A 17 -10.08 6.53 -0.17
C ASP A 17 -8.58 6.31 0.15
N ALA A 18 -8.20 6.60 1.40
CA ALA A 18 -6.81 6.54 1.83
C ALA A 18 -6.25 5.11 1.82
N ASP A 19 -7.12 4.13 2.09
CA ASP A 19 -6.80 2.71 2.14
C ASP A 19 -6.63 2.13 0.74
N GLY A 20 -7.53 2.45 -0.17
CA GLY A 20 -7.37 2.15 -1.60
C GLY A 20 -6.10 2.76 -2.17
N LEU A 21 -5.81 4.03 -1.85
CA LEU A 21 -4.56 4.68 -2.26
C LEU A 21 -3.32 3.99 -1.67
N LEU A 22 -3.37 3.55 -0.41
CA LEU A 22 -2.30 2.80 0.22
C LEU A 22 -1.99 1.51 -0.56
N CYS A 23 -3.02 0.69 -0.82
CA CYS A 23 -2.89 -0.55 -1.58
C CYS A 23 -2.35 -0.29 -2.98
N ALA A 24 -2.88 0.72 -3.67
CA ALA A 24 -2.46 1.07 -5.01
C ALA A 24 -0.99 1.52 -5.07
N LEU A 25 -0.55 2.33 -4.10
CA LEU A 25 0.85 2.77 -4.00
C LEU A 25 1.82 1.64 -3.61
N ILE A 26 1.34 0.57 -2.98
CA ILE A 26 2.14 -0.63 -2.68
C ILE A 26 2.25 -1.51 -3.92
N LEU A 27 1.12 -1.82 -4.55
CA LEU A 27 1.00 -2.86 -5.58
C LEU A 27 1.31 -2.38 -7.00
N VAL A 28 0.98 -1.13 -7.33
CA VAL A 28 1.22 -0.56 -8.66
C VAL A 28 1.72 0.89 -8.56
N PRO A 29 2.92 1.11 -7.97
CA PRO A 29 3.46 2.45 -7.74
C PRO A 29 3.53 3.36 -8.99
N PRO A 30 3.91 2.87 -10.19
CA PRO A 30 4.03 3.71 -11.38
C PRO A 30 2.69 4.28 -11.88
N SER A 31 1.57 3.62 -11.55
CA SER A 31 0.24 4.03 -12.02
C SER A 31 -0.24 5.35 -11.40
N PHE A 32 0.41 5.82 -10.34
CA PHE A 32 0.15 7.11 -9.70
C PHE A 32 1.29 8.08 -10.00
N SER A 33 1.34 8.59 -11.24
CA SER A 33 2.40 9.53 -11.64
C SER A 33 2.31 10.84 -10.86
N ARG A 34 3.46 11.35 -10.41
CA ARG A 34 3.59 12.63 -9.69
C ARG A 34 2.93 13.80 -10.43
N ASN A 35 2.95 13.78 -11.76
CA ASN A 35 2.40 14.85 -12.60
C ASN A 35 0.87 14.83 -12.70
N ARG A 36 0.22 13.65 -12.60
CA ARG A 36 -1.25 13.54 -12.65
C ARG A 36 -1.91 13.78 -11.28
N PHE A 37 -1.16 13.59 -10.19
CA PHE A 37 -1.67 13.65 -8.81
C PHE A 37 -0.91 14.65 -7.92
N PHE A 38 -0.37 15.73 -8.48
CA PHE A 38 0.43 16.72 -7.74
C PHE A 38 -0.28 17.26 -6.49
N GLY A 39 -1.60 17.50 -6.55
CA GLY A 39 -2.40 17.94 -5.40
C GLY A 39 -2.42 16.93 -4.23
N MET A 40 -2.23 15.63 -4.48
CA MET A 40 -2.07 14.66 -3.39
C MET A 40 -0.79 14.92 -2.59
N PHE A 41 0.24 15.53 -3.17
CA PHE A 41 1.52 15.76 -2.51
C PHE A 41 1.46 16.79 -1.38
N GLU A 42 0.51 17.72 -1.45
CA GLU A 42 0.35 18.82 -0.52
C GLU A 42 -0.51 18.44 0.70
N GLU A 43 -1.38 17.44 0.59
CA GLU A 43 -2.28 17.03 1.68
C GLU A 43 -1.57 16.23 2.80
N PRO A 44 -1.57 16.70 4.06
CA PRO A 44 -0.90 16.02 5.17
C PRO A 44 -1.38 14.57 5.41
N ARG A 45 -2.67 14.28 5.19
CA ARG A 45 -3.26 12.94 5.32
C ARG A 45 -2.64 11.97 4.30
N LEU A 46 -2.53 12.40 3.04
CA LEU A 46 -1.96 11.59 1.96
C LEU A 46 -0.44 11.44 2.07
N ARG A 47 0.24 12.41 2.70
CA ARG A 47 1.67 12.27 3.06
C ARG A 47 1.92 11.10 4.01
N LYS A 48 1.04 10.85 4.99
CA LYS A 48 1.14 9.68 5.88
C LYS A 48 0.99 8.38 5.09
N VAL A 49 -0.01 8.30 4.21
CA VAL A 49 -0.25 7.13 3.32
C VAL A 49 0.98 6.83 2.48
N ARG A 50 1.58 7.83 1.83
CA ARG A 50 2.80 7.64 1.03
C ARG A 50 3.98 7.10 1.83
N ARG A 51 4.21 7.63 3.04
CA ARG A 51 5.31 7.16 3.90
C ARG A 51 5.10 5.70 4.31
N ARG A 52 3.87 5.34 4.66
CA ARG A 52 3.45 3.96 4.98
C ARG A 52 3.66 3.02 3.79
N ALA A 53 3.14 3.38 2.61
CA ALA A 53 3.34 2.62 1.38
C ALA A 53 4.83 2.45 1.02
N ALA A 54 5.64 3.51 1.19
CA ALA A 54 7.08 3.44 0.94
C ALA A 54 7.79 2.48 1.88
N ARG A 55 7.40 2.45 3.17
CA ARG A 55 7.93 1.50 4.16
C ARG A 55 7.59 0.06 3.75
N VAL A 56 6.33 -0.24 3.47
CA VAL A 56 5.89 -1.59 3.09
C VAL A 56 6.60 -2.07 1.83
N ARG A 57 6.75 -1.20 0.82
CA ARG A 57 7.54 -1.53 -0.39
C ARG A 57 9.02 -1.78 -0.10
N GLY A 58 9.59 -1.08 0.87
CA GLY A 58 10.95 -1.35 1.33
C GLY A 58 11.09 -2.76 1.88
N ILE A 59 10.12 -3.19 2.71
CA ILE A 59 10.06 -4.54 3.26
C ILE A 59 9.90 -5.57 2.14
N ILE A 60 8.91 -5.39 1.24
CA ILE A 60 8.68 -6.27 0.09
C ILE A 60 9.96 -6.42 -0.74
N ARG A 61 10.66 -5.32 -1.02
CA ARG A 61 11.93 -5.36 -1.77
C ARG A 61 12.98 -6.19 -1.07
N GLN A 62 13.10 -6.10 0.25
CA GLN A 62 14.07 -6.89 1.02
C GLN A 62 13.70 -8.38 1.02
N LEU A 63 12.41 -8.70 1.16
CA LEU A 63 11.93 -10.09 1.16
C LEU A 63 12.05 -10.76 -0.22
N LEU A 64 11.92 -9.98 -1.30
CA LEU A 64 12.10 -10.47 -2.68
C LEU A 64 13.54 -10.33 -3.19
N ALA A 65 14.45 -9.74 -2.41
CA ALA A 65 15.84 -9.59 -2.82
C ALA A 65 16.55 -10.95 -2.86
N GLN A 66 17.73 -10.96 -3.49
CA GLN A 66 18.59 -12.13 -3.59
C GLN A 66 19.95 -11.86 -2.95
N GLY A 67 20.63 -12.95 -2.56
CA GLY A 67 21.96 -12.88 -1.94
C GLY A 67 21.97 -12.13 -0.61
N ARG A 68 23.04 -11.37 -0.35
CA ARG A 68 23.30 -10.72 0.96
C ARG A 68 22.24 -9.70 1.40
N GLN A 69 21.38 -9.24 0.50
CA GLN A 69 20.32 -8.29 0.81
C GLN A 69 18.97 -8.95 1.06
N LYS A 70 18.87 -10.28 0.84
CA LYS A 70 17.66 -11.04 1.10
C LYS A 70 17.31 -10.98 2.58
N ALA A 71 16.06 -10.64 2.84
CA ALA A 71 15.47 -10.75 4.16
C ALA A 71 14.62 -12.02 4.27
N GLU A 72 14.59 -12.58 5.47
CA GLU A 72 13.76 -13.72 5.80
C GLU A 72 12.84 -13.36 6.97
N LEU A 73 11.57 -13.77 6.88
CA LEU A 73 10.62 -13.61 7.96
C LEU A 73 11.00 -14.54 9.11
N THR A 74 11.20 -13.96 10.29
CA THR A 74 11.55 -14.71 11.51
C THR A 74 10.39 -14.82 12.49
N GLY A 75 9.30 -14.09 12.25
CA GLY A 75 8.06 -14.25 13.00
C GLY A 75 7.00 -13.22 12.64
N GLU A 76 5.76 -13.57 12.97
CA GLU A 76 4.60 -12.69 12.88
C GLU A 76 3.79 -12.83 14.17
N ALA A 77 3.22 -11.74 14.65
CA ALA A 77 2.26 -11.74 15.75
C ALA A 77 1.19 -10.69 15.53
N VAL A 78 -0.06 -11.02 15.82
CA VAL A 78 -1.15 -10.03 15.86
C VAL A 78 -1.21 -9.47 17.27
N LEU A 79 -1.15 -8.14 17.38
CA LEU A 79 -1.25 -7.40 18.63
C LEU A 79 -2.72 -7.20 19.02
N GLU A 80 -2.97 -6.85 20.29
CA GLU A 80 -4.31 -6.61 20.83
C GLU A 80 -5.07 -5.50 20.09
N ASP A 81 -4.36 -4.52 19.54
CA ASP A 81 -4.92 -3.43 18.73
C ASP A 81 -5.16 -3.81 17.26
N GLY A 82 -4.93 -5.08 16.91
CA GLY A 82 -5.09 -5.62 15.57
C GLY A 82 -3.93 -5.33 14.63
N GLN A 83 -2.84 -4.68 15.08
CA GLN A 83 -1.63 -4.55 14.27
C GLN A 83 -0.91 -5.88 14.11
N VAL A 84 -0.26 -6.05 12.97
CA VAL A 84 0.59 -7.19 12.64
C VAL A 84 2.04 -6.79 12.88
N LEU A 85 2.66 -7.40 13.87
CA LEU A 85 4.06 -7.25 14.18
C LEU A 85 4.89 -8.24 13.35
N LEU A 86 5.55 -7.72 12.31
CA LEU A 86 6.40 -8.49 11.41
C LEU A 86 7.85 -8.42 11.88
N ARG A 87 8.49 -9.58 12.09
CA ARG A 87 9.92 -9.71 12.38
C ARG A 87 10.63 -10.33 11.19
N PHE A 88 11.74 -9.74 10.78
CA PHE A 88 12.54 -10.25 9.67
C PHE A 88 14.02 -9.92 9.83
N ARG A 89 14.88 -10.77 9.28
CA ARG A 89 16.34 -10.64 9.34
C ARG A 89 16.91 -10.49 7.94
N VAL A 90 17.88 -9.60 7.76
CA VAL A 90 18.69 -9.52 6.54
C VAL A 90 19.93 -10.38 6.72
N GLU A 91 20.05 -11.47 5.96
CA GLU A 91 21.08 -12.51 6.16
C GLU A 91 22.51 -11.93 6.11
N GLY A 92 22.79 -11.08 5.13
CA GLY A 92 24.14 -10.54 4.92
C GLY A 92 24.60 -9.50 5.95
N MET A 93 23.75 -9.14 6.93
CA MET A 93 24.04 -8.04 7.86
C MET A 93 23.86 -8.39 9.34
N SER A 94 23.49 -9.63 9.69
CA SER A 94 23.12 -10.02 11.08
C SER A 94 22.19 -9.00 11.73
N TYR A 95 21.22 -8.50 10.95
CA TYR A 95 20.43 -7.34 11.29
C TYR A 95 18.95 -7.70 11.32
N ASP A 96 18.35 -7.65 12.51
CA ASP A 96 16.96 -7.93 12.77
C ASP A 96 16.12 -6.63 12.71
N ARG A 97 15.02 -6.67 11.97
CA ARG A 97 14.01 -5.59 11.91
C ARG A 97 12.68 -6.08 12.44
N THR A 98 11.98 -5.16 13.08
CA THR A 98 10.58 -5.32 13.46
C THR A 98 9.77 -4.18 12.85
N ALA A 99 8.61 -4.49 12.28
CA ALA A 99 7.68 -3.52 11.74
C ALA A 99 6.27 -3.83 12.24
N ALA A 100 5.62 -2.85 12.87
CA ALA A 100 4.19 -2.88 13.13
C ALA A 100 3.46 -2.38 11.88
N LEU A 101 2.60 -3.23 11.33
CA LEU A 101 1.78 -2.98 10.16
C LEU A 101 0.31 -3.00 10.60
N SER A 102 -0.53 -2.13 10.04
CA SER A 102 -1.97 -2.36 10.10
C SER A 102 -2.35 -3.65 9.35
N GLN A 103 -3.52 -4.20 9.64
CA GLN A 103 -4.03 -5.39 8.93
C GLN A 103 -3.99 -5.22 7.41
N LEU A 104 -4.42 -4.06 6.89
CA LEU A 104 -4.40 -3.79 5.45
C LEU A 104 -2.98 -3.71 4.87
N GLU A 105 -2.01 -3.19 5.63
CA GLU A 105 -0.60 -3.17 5.19
C GLU A 105 -0.03 -4.59 5.13
N ALA A 106 -0.35 -5.44 6.10
CA ALA A 106 0.06 -6.84 6.12
C ALA A 106 -0.60 -7.64 4.98
N ALA A 107 -1.90 -7.46 4.77
CA ALA A 107 -2.64 -8.06 3.66
C ALA A 107 -2.06 -7.63 2.30
N ALA A 108 -1.78 -6.33 2.11
CA ALA A 108 -1.17 -5.82 0.89
C ALA A 108 0.26 -6.34 0.68
N LEU A 109 1.03 -6.55 1.77
CA LEU A 109 2.35 -7.17 1.72
C LEU A 109 2.25 -8.63 1.26
N ARG A 110 1.39 -9.44 1.88
CA ARG A 110 1.17 -10.85 1.49
C ARG A 110 0.67 -10.97 0.07
N TYR A 111 -0.25 -10.09 -0.34
CA TYR A 111 -0.72 -10.00 -1.72
C TYR A 111 0.44 -9.73 -2.71
N ALA A 112 1.30 -8.77 -2.40
CA ALA A 112 2.44 -8.42 -3.24
C ALA A 112 3.45 -9.56 -3.36
N LEU A 113 3.75 -10.24 -2.25
CA LEU A 113 4.66 -11.38 -2.22
C LEU A 113 4.09 -12.54 -3.04
N HIS A 114 2.82 -12.91 -2.81
CA HIS A 114 2.14 -13.96 -3.56
C HIS A 114 2.14 -13.67 -5.07
N ARG A 115 1.85 -12.43 -5.47
CA ARG A 115 1.92 -11.99 -6.87
C ARG A 115 3.31 -12.12 -7.48
N ALA A 116 4.36 -12.00 -6.67
CA ALA A 116 5.74 -12.20 -7.09
C ALA A 116 6.18 -13.69 -7.03
N GLY A 117 5.25 -14.61 -6.73
CA GLY A 117 5.55 -16.04 -6.58
C GLY A 117 6.23 -16.40 -5.25
N ALA A 118 6.24 -15.49 -4.27
CA ALA A 118 6.81 -15.71 -2.95
C ALA A 118 5.70 -15.78 -1.90
N GLY A 119 5.46 -16.95 -1.29
CA GLY A 119 4.49 -17.11 -0.21
C GLY A 119 3.04 -17.33 -0.66
N SER A 120 2.17 -17.56 0.33
CA SER A 120 0.74 -17.80 0.16
C SER A 120 -0.08 -16.53 0.37
N LEU A 121 -1.29 -16.53 -0.19
CA LEU A 121 -2.28 -15.47 0.02
C LEU A 121 -3.58 -16.12 0.48
N GLU A 122 -4.07 -15.70 1.64
CA GLU A 122 -5.37 -16.11 2.16
C GLU A 122 -6.50 -15.32 1.50
N ASP A 123 -7.67 -15.92 1.39
CA ASP A 123 -8.84 -15.29 0.77
C ASP A 123 -9.28 -14.02 1.51
N ALA A 124 -9.12 -13.99 2.84
CA ALA A 124 -9.43 -12.82 3.65
C ALA A 124 -8.54 -11.62 3.30
N ASP A 125 -7.23 -11.84 3.17
CA ASP A 125 -6.28 -10.79 2.77
C ASP A 125 -6.55 -10.31 1.34
N ARG A 126 -6.83 -11.25 0.43
CA ARG A 126 -7.22 -10.93 -0.96
C ARG A 126 -8.45 -10.02 -0.96
N ALA A 127 -9.52 -10.44 -0.30
CA ALA A 127 -10.78 -9.70 -0.25
C ALA A 127 -10.57 -8.30 0.35
N MET A 128 -9.78 -8.19 1.42
CA MET A 128 -9.49 -6.91 2.07
C MET A 128 -8.79 -5.93 1.12
N VAL A 129 -7.78 -6.39 0.39
CA VAL A 129 -7.04 -5.58 -0.59
C VAL A 129 -7.92 -5.18 -1.77
N GLU A 130 -8.66 -6.13 -2.34
CA GLU A 130 -9.53 -5.89 -3.49
C GLU A 130 -10.67 -4.93 -3.15
N GLN A 131 -11.28 -5.04 -1.97
CA GLN A 131 -12.29 -4.10 -1.48
C GLN A 131 -11.72 -2.69 -1.30
N ALA A 132 -10.50 -2.56 -0.77
CA ALA A 132 -9.84 -1.26 -0.65
C ALA A 132 -9.58 -0.62 -2.03
N LEU A 133 -9.07 -1.41 -2.99
CA LEU A 133 -8.85 -0.94 -4.35
C LEU A 133 -10.16 -0.55 -5.05
N ALA A 134 -11.26 -1.29 -4.83
CA ALA A 134 -12.56 -0.97 -5.39
C ALA A 134 -13.08 0.41 -4.91
N ARG A 135 -12.86 0.76 -3.64
CA ARG A 135 -13.21 2.08 -3.10
C ARG A 135 -12.42 3.23 -3.72
N LEU A 136 -11.26 2.96 -4.32
CA LEU A 136 -10.46 3.98 -5.01
C LEU A 136 -11.05 4.39 -6.36
N GLY A 137 -11.75 3.46 -7.04
CA GLY A 137 -12.35 3.68 -8.36
C GLY A 137 -13.85 3.99 -8.34
N GLY A 138 -14.52 3.87 -7.19
CA GLY A 138 -15.94 4.15 -7.03
C GLY A 138 -16.28 5.61 -6.72
N PRO A 139 -17.53 6.04 -6.96
CA PRO A 139 -18.00 7.34 -6.49
C PRO A 139 -17.85 7.39 -4.96
N SER A 140 -17.14 8.39 -4.48
CA SER A 140 -17.05 8.67 -3.05
C SER A 140 -18.46 8.89 -2.51
N LEU A 141 -18.89 8.08 -1.54
CA LEU A 141 -20.19 8.18 -0.87
C LEU A 141 -20.34 9.45 -0.01
N ALA A 142 -19.58 10.50 -0.29
CA ALA A 142 -19.61 11.79 0.40
C ALA A 142 -20.76 12.71 -0.04
N SER A 143 -21.72 12.24 -0.86
CA SER A 143 -22.78 13.08 -1.44
C SER A 143 -24.21 12.59 -1.20
N ALA A 144 -24.45 11.68 -0.24
CA ALA A 144 -25.78 11.08 -0.02
C ALA A 144 -26.48 11.51 1.28
N GLN A 145 -26.17 12.70 1.83
CA GLN A 145 -26.95 13.31 2.91
C GLN A 145 -27.05 14.82 2.70
N GLY A 146 -28.17 15.25 2.10
CA GLY A 146 -28.57 16.64 1.89
C GLY A 146 -30.03 16.66 1.46
#